data_AF-A0A534R5K4-F1
#
_entry.id   AF-A0A534R5K4-F1
#
_cell.length_a   1.000
_cell.length_b   1.000
_cell.length_c   1.000
_cell.angle_alpha   90.00
_cell.angle_beta   90.00
_cell.angle_gamma   90.00
#
_symmetry.space_group_name_H-M   'P 1'
#
loop_
_entity.id
_entity.type
_entity.pdbx_description
1 polymer ?
#
loop_
_entity_poly.entity_id
_entity_poly.type
_entity_poly.pdbx_seq_one_letter_code
_entity_poly.pdbx_strand_id
1 'polypeptide(L)'
;MIAPFVRAQFFPTPRFKSGCPTDQTFMDIARRQCNSTHGEICGQVLRVPIVEAAGHTGVARFGWKDQHASLLSFSGDAYLNEMGITSRLFPDEVTKLCNTASEPNNQPGPDGDGIVMAMQEH
;
A
#
# COMPACT_ATOMS: atom_id res chain seq x y z
N MET A 1 33.62 30.42 13.17
CA MET A 1 33.25 29.52 12.06
C MET A 1 31.74 29.32 12.12
N ILE A 2 31.01 29.89 11.16
CA ILE A 2 29.55 29.82 11.07
C ILE A 2 29.23 28.64 10.15
N ALA A 3 28.46 27.66 10.62
CA ALA A 3 28.04 26.52 9.80
C ALA A 3 27.25 27.02 8.58
N PRO A 4 27.48 26.46 7.37
CA PRO A 4 26.74 26.88 6.21
C PRO A 4 25.27 26.51 6.39
N PHE A 5 24.43 27.52 6.21
CA PHE A 5 22.98 27.41 6.18
C PHE A 5 22.58 26.45 5.05
N VAL A 6 22.11 25.25 5.38
CA VAL A 6 21.52 24.32 4.41
C VAL A 6 20.24 24.98 3.90
N ARG A 7 20.36 25.69 2.79
CA ARG A 7 19.23 26.27 2.10
C ARG A 7 18.46 25.10 1.51
N ALA A 8 17.34 24.72 2.13
CA ALA A 8 16.36 23.84 1.51
C ALA A 8 15.96 24.47 0.17
N GLN A 9 16.59 24.02 -0.91
CA GLN A 9 16.18 24.39 -2.25
C GLN A 9 14.84 23.70 -2.45
N PHE A 10 13.78 24.49 -2.35
CA PHE A 10 12.47 24.11 -2.87
C PHE A 10 12.64 23.95 -4.38
N PHE A 11 13.03 22.75 -4.82
CA PHE A 11 12.96 22.40 -6.23
C PHE A 11 11.49 22.55 -6.60
N PRO A 12 11.14 23.39 -7.60
CA PRO A 12 9.77 23.55 -8.01
C PRO A 12 9.24 22.15 -8.29
N THR A 13 8.16 21.79 -7.59
CA THR A 13 7.49 20.49 -7.77
C THR A 13 7.38 20.25 -9.27
N PRO A 14 7.82 19.10 -9.80
CA PRO A 14 7.66 18.83 -11.21
C PRO A 14 6.20 19.06 -11.52
N ARG A 15 5.90 20.04 -12.41
CA ARG A 15 4.53 20.44 -12.75
C ARG A 15 3.72 19.17 -12.96
N PHE A 16 2.90 18.81 -11.98
CA PHE A 16 2.05 17.64 -12.03
C PHE A 16 1.03 17.92 -13.13
N LYS A 17 1.35 17.51 -14.35
CA LYS A 17 0.45 17.60 -15.50
C LYS A 17 -0.71 16.64 -15.22
N SER A 18 -1.84 17.18 -14.75
CA SER A 18 -3.22 16.66 -14.81
C SER A 18 -3.39 15.14 -14.99
N GLY A 19 -2.76 14.34 -14.14
CA GLY A 19 -2.81 12.87 -14.21
C GLY A 19 -2.16 12.27 -12.97
N CYS A 20 -2.58 11.06 -12.59
CA CYS A 20 -1.95 10.33 -11.49
C CYS A 20 -0.46 10.14 -11.82
N PRO A 21 0.47 10.55 -10.94
CA PRO A 21 1.90 10.45 -11.23
C PRO A 21 2.30 9.01 -11.49
N THR A 22 3.00 8.76 -12.59
CA THR A 22 3.52 7.42 -12.92
C THR A 22 4.64 7.00 -11.96
N ASP A 23 4.87 5.70 -11.80
CA ASP A 23 5.99 5.13 -11.05
C ASP A 23 7.34 5.73 -11.46
N GLN A 24 7.53 5.96 -12.76
CA GLN A 24 8.76 6.53 -13.32
C GLN A 24 9.01 7.95 -12.79
N THR A 25 7.95 8.72 -12.55
CA THR A 25 8.03 10.09 -12.03
C THR A 25 8.73 10.10 -10.66
N PHE A 26 8.41 9.17 -9.76
CA PHE A 26 9.04 9.09 -8.43
C PHE A 26 10.52 8.73 -8.53
N MET A 27 10.86 7.77 -9.39
CA MET A 27 12.25 7.38 -9.65
C MET A 27 13.07 8.55 -10.23
N ASP A 28 12.47 9.34 -11.11
CA ASP A 28 13.11 10.52 -11.71
C ASP A 28 13.25 11.68 -10.71
N ILE A 29 12.33 11.83 -9.76
CA ILE A 29 12.45 12.82 -8.68
C ILE A 29 13.60 12.42 -7.73
N ALA A 30 13.62 11.16 -7.30
CA ALA A 30 14.67 10.62 -6.44
C ALA A 30 16.07 10.83 -7.03
N ARG A 31 16.25 10.47 -8.31
CA ARG A 31 17.51 10.68 -9.05
C ARG A 31 17.86 12.16 -9.18
N ARG A 32 16.90 13.02 -9.50
CA ARG A 32 17.14 14.46 -9.65
C ARG A 32 17.57 15.11 -8.35
N GLN A 33 16.92 14.79 -7.23
CA GLN A 33 17.28 15.31 -5.91
C GLN A 33 18.71 14.90 -5.54
N CYS A 34 19.06 13.63 -5.77
CA CYS A 34 20.39 13.12 -5.46
C CYS A 34 21.48 13.84 -6.28
N ASN A 35 21.24 14.02 -7.59
CA ASN A 35 22.18 14.70 -8.47
C ASN A 35 22.30 16.20 -8.16
N SER A 36 21.19 16.89 -7.88
CA SER A 36 21.21 18.33 -7.68
C SER A 36 21.76 18.75 -6.32
N THR A 37 21.67 17.87 -5.33
CA THR A 37 22.20 18.10 -3.98
C THR A 37 23.58 17.47 -3.77
N HIS A 38 24.24 17.01 -4.85
CA HIS A 38 25.53 16.33 -4.79
C HIS A 38 25.55 15.16 -3.79
N GLY A 39 24.42 14.45 -3.68
CA GLY A 39 24.25 13.30 -2.80
C GLY A 39 23.76 13.60 -1.38
N GLU A 40 23.50 14.86 -1.01
CA GLU A 40 22.99 15.17 0.34
C GLU A 40 21.53 14.70 0.55
N ILE A 41 20.70 14.74 -0.50
CA ILE A 41 19.29 14.34 -0.44
C ILE A 41 19.00 13.35 -1.57
N CYS A 42 18.82 12.08 -1.23
CA CYS A 42 18.46 11.03 -2.20
C CYS A 42 17.20 10.31 -1.71
N GLY A 43 16.06 10.56 -2.37
CA GLY A 43 14.81 9.87 -2.06
C GLY A 43 14.91 8.38 -2.37
N GLN A 44 14.29 7.54 -1.54
CA GLN A 44 14.18 6.10 -1.76
C GLN A 44 12.75 5.74 -2.14
N VAL A 45 12.61 4.91 -3.16
CA VAL A 45 11.30 4.48 -3.67
C VAL A 45 11.05 3.04 -3.25
N LEU A 46 9.93 2.81 -2.55
CA LEU A 46 9.46 1.48 -2.18
C LEU A 46 8.59 0.90 -3.31
N ARG A 47 8.81 -0.36 -3.66
CA ARG A 47 7.92 -1.13 -4.54
C ARG A 47 7.13 -2.11 -3.70
N VAL A 48 5.81 -2.11 -3.90
CA VAL A 48 4.90 -2.99 -3.20
C VAL A 48 4.06 -3.77 -4.22
N PRO A 49 3.62 -5.00 -3.88
CA PRO A 49 2.69 -5.75 -4.72
C PRO A 49 1.39 -4.99 -4.95
N ILE A 50 0.78 -5.20 -6.12
CA ILE A 50 -0.55 -4.69 -6.46
C ILE A 50 -1.53 -5.84 -6.26
N VAL A 51 -2.49 -5.68 -5.34
CA VAL A 51 -3.39 -6.78 -4.94
C VAL A 51 -4.30 -7.19 -6.10
N GLU A 52 -4.78 -6.25 -6.90
CA GLU A 52 -5.62 -6.55 -8.07
C GLU A 52 -4.86 -7.15 -9.27
N ALA A 53 -3.52 -7.14 -9.26
CA ALA A 53 -2.68 -7.58 -10.36
C ALA A 53 -1.56 -8.48 -9.83
N ALA A 54 -1.89 -9.74 -9.55
CA ALA A 54 -0.95 -10.72 -9.01
C ALA A 54 0.34 -10.82 -9.85
N GLY A 55 1.49 -10.78 -9.18
CA GLY A 55 2.82 -10.79 -9.82
C GLY A 55 3.30 -9.42 -10.32
N HIS A 56 2.47 -8.39 -10.28
CA HIS A 56 2.87 -7.02 -10.58
C HIS A 56 3.16 -6.22 -9.31
N THR A 57 4.18 -5.38 -9.37
CA THR A 57 4.54 -4.44 -8.30
C THR A 57 4.50 -3.02 -8.84
N GLY A 58 4.04 -2.07 -8.02
CA GLY A 58 4.05 -0.65 -8.34
C GLY A 58 4.80 0.15 -7.27
N VAL A 59 5.04 1.42 -7.56
CA VAL A 59 5.54 2.36 -6.56
C VAL A 59 4.46 2.63 -5.52
N ALA A 60 4.84 2.45 -4.27
CA ALA A 60 4.00 2.65 -3.11
C ALA A 60 3.69 4.14 -2.92
N ARG A 61 2.40 4.47 -2.76
CA ARG A 61 1.87 5.85 -2.83
C ARG A 61 0.66 6.12 -1.94
N PHE A 62 0.02 5.07 -1.42
CA PHE A 62 -1.23 5.16 -0.67
C PHE A 62 -1.10 4.47 0.69
N GLY A 63 -1.83 4.99 1.68
CA GLY A 63 -1.77 4.54 3.06
C GLY A 63 -0.85 5.39 3.94
N TRP A 64 -0.91 5.17 5.25
CA TRP A 64 -0.20 5.94 6.28
C TRP A 64 1.34 5.85 6.17
N LYS A 65 1.88 4.79 5.54
CA LYS A 65 3.32 4.64 5.25
C LYS A 65 3.59 4.23 3.81
N ASP A 66 2.74 4.66 2.89
CA ASP A 66 2.83 4.23 1.48
C ASP A 66 2.84 2.70 1.36
N GLN A 67 1.92 1.99 2.03
CA GLN A 67 1.89 0.53 1.98
C GLN A 67 1.32 -0.01 0.66
N HIS A 68 0.55 0.82 -0.07
CA HIS A 68 -0.20 0.40 -1.26
C HIS A 68 0.25 1.16 -2.50
N ALA A 69 0.38 0.46 -3.63
CA ALA A 69 0.75 1.05 -4.93
C ALA A 69 -0.45 1.55 -5.73
N SER A 70 -1.64 1.06 -5.41
CA SER A 70 -2.90 1.34 -6.10
C SER A 70 -3.96 1.83 -5.13
N LEU A 71 -4.78 2.78 -5.58
CA LEU A 71 -5.93 3.27 -4.82
C LEU A 71 -6.92 2.15 -4.55
N LEU A 72 -7.12 1.23 -5.49
CA LEU A 72 -8.05 0.12 -5.33
C LEU A 72 -7.58 -0.84 -4.22
N SER A 73 -6.30 -1.21 -4.23
CA SER A 73 -5.68 -2.00 -3.15
C SER A 73 -5.84 -1.30 -1.79
N PHE A 74 -5.56 0.00 -1.72
CA PHE A 74 -5.70 0.78 -0.49
C PHE A 74 -7.16 0.86 0.00
N SER A 75 -8.11 1.14 -0.89
CA SER A 75 -9.53 1.23 -0.51
C SER A 75 -10.06 -0.11 -0.02
N GLY A 76 -9.66 -1.23 -0.62
CA GLY A 76 -10.07 -2.55 -0.15
C GLY A 76 -9.53 -2.88 1.24
N ASP A 77 -8.24 -2.60 1.47
CA ASP A 77 -7.61 -2.77 2.79
C ASP A 77 -8.24 -1.85 3.84
N ALA A 78 -8.60 -0.62 3.46
CA ALA A 78 -9.27 0.31 4.36
C ALA A 78 -10.74 -0.06 4.65
N TYR A 79 -11.46 -0.59 3.65
CA TYR A 79 -12.82 -1.08 3.91
C TYR A 79 -12.80 -2.27 4.86
N LEU A 80 -11.80 -3.13 4.75
CA LEU A 80 -11.64 -4.26 5.63
C LEU A 80 -11.28 -3.80 7.05
N ASN A 81 -10.23 -3.00 7.21
CA ASN A 81 -9.68 -2.67 8.52
C ASN A 81 -10.52 -1.65 9.31
N GLU A 82 -11.12 -0.66 8.64
CA GLU A 82 -11.87 0.41 9.31
C GLU A 82 -13.37 0.12 9.38
N MET A 83 -13.93 -0.57 8.39
CA MET A 83 -15.38 -0.79 8.29
C MET A 83 -15.79 -2.26 8.44
N GLY A 84 -14.85 -3.21 8.41
CA GLY A 84 -15.16 -4.65 8.46
C GLY A 84 -15.90 -5.14 7.22
N ILE A 85 -15.67 -4.51 6.05
CA ILE A 85 -16.32 -4.91 4.79
C ILE A 85 -15.31 -5.69 3.94
N THR A 86 -15.58 -6.98 3.77
CA THR A 86 -14.82 -7.85 2.87
C THR A 86 -15.13 -7.59 1.40
N SER A 87 -14.17 -7.91 0.55
CA SER A 87 -14.28 -7.73 -0.90
C SER A 87 -13.61 -8.88 -1.64
N ARG A 88 -13.80 -8.97 -2.96
CA ARG A 88 -13.10 -9.98 -3.79
C ARG A 88 -11.57 -9.90 -3.70
N LEU A 89 -11.01 -8.73 -3.38
CA LEU A 89 -9.57 -8.54 -3.20
C LEU A 89 -9.10 -8.92 -1.80
N PHE A 90 -10.00 -8.84 -0.81
CA PHE A 90 -9.75 -9.13 0.60
C PHE A 90 -10.93 -9.92 1.16
N PRO A 91 -10.96 -11.24 0.92
CA PRO A 91 -12.11 -12.08 1.26
C PRO A 91 -12.18 -12.44 2.75
N ASP A 92 -11.03 -12.43 3.42
CA ASP A 92 -10.89 -12.80 4.82
C ASP A 92 -11.06 -11.59 5.75
N GLU A 93 -11.84 -11.79 6.81
CA GLU A 93 -11.94 -10.85 7.93
C GLU A 93 -10.62 -10.72 8.69
N VAL A 94 -10.37 -9.53 9.25
CA VAL A 94 -9.16 -9.26 10.06
C VAL A 94 -9.16 -10.07 11.35
N THR A 95 -10.34 -10.24 11.95
CA THR A 95 -10.51 -10.97 13.20
C THR A 95 -11.41 -12.19 12.97
N LYS A 96 -10.84 -13.37 13.16
CA LYS A 96 -11.59 -14.64 13.10
C LYS A 96 -12.20 -15.04 14.44
N LEU A 97 -11.78 -14.39 15.54
CA LEU A 97 -12.40 -14.59 16.84
C LEU A 97 -13.85 -14.10 16.82
N CYS A 98 -14.76 -14.97 17.24
CA CYS A 98 -16.22 -14.77 17.24
C CYS A 98 -16.88 -14.70 15.85
N ASN A 99 -16.17 -15.00 14.76
CA ASN A 99 -16.80 -15.20 13.45
C ASN A 99 -17.41 -16.61 13.36
N THR A 100 -18.57 -16.76 13.98
CA THR A 100 -19.31 -18.04 14.10
C THR A 100 -20.57 -18.08 13.26
N ALA A 101 -20.94 -16.95 12.64
CA ALA A 101 -22.07 -16.88 11.74
C ALA A 101 -21.70 -17.42 10.36
N SER A 102 -22.68 -18.02 9.66
CA SER A 102 -22.48 -18.39 8.27
C SER A 102 -22.51 -17.12 7.41
N GLU A 103 -21.40 -16.81 6.76
CA GLU A 103 -21.25 -15.62 5.91
C GLU A 103 -20.97 -16.01 4.45
N PRO A 104 -21.39 -15.19 3.46
CA PRO A 104 -21.21 -15.52 2.04
C PRO A 104 -19.75 -15.66 1.57
N ASN A 105 -18.79 -15.10 2.32
CA ASN A 105 -17.35 -15.16 2.08
C ASN A 105 -16.68 -16.35 2.79
N ASN A 106 -17.41 -17.18 3.54
CA ASN A 106 -16.85 -18.38 4.16
C ASN A 106 -16.39 -19.39 3.10
N GLN A 107 -15.13 -19.81 3.18
CA GLN A 107 -14.65 -20.92 2.36
C GLN A 107 -15.22 -22.24 2.90
N PRO A 108 -15.62 -23.18 2.01
CA PRO A 108 -16.01 -24.52 2.44
C PRO A 108 -14.89 -25.16 3.25
N GLY A 109 -15.25 -25.90 4.31
CA GLY A 109 -14.29 -26.74 5.02
C GLY A 109 -13.66 -27.78 4.08
N PRO A 110 -12.53 -28.40 4.46
CA PRO A 110 -11.90 -29.48 3.69
C PRO A 110 -12.84 -30.66 3.39
N ASP A 111 -13.91 -30.78 4.16
CA ASP A 111 -14.98 -31.77 4.14
C ASP A 111 -16.22 -31.34 3.34
N GLY A 112 -16.25 -30.12 2.78
CA GLY A 112 -17.39 -29.62 2.00
C GLY A 112 -18.58 -29.15 2.85
N ASP A 113 -18.47 -29.23 4.18
CA ASP A 113 -19.46 -28.68 5.11
C ASP A 113 -19.02 -27.27 5.49
N GLY A 114 -19.80 -26.28 5.07
CA GLY A 114 -19.50 -24.86 5.30
C GLY A 114 -19.63 -24.50 6.78
N ILE A 115 -18.53 -24.61 7.53
CA ILE A 115 -18.14 -23.77 8.67
C ILE A 115 -16.74 -24.19 9.14
N VAL A 116 -15.72 -23.34 8.92
CA VAL A 116 -14.43 -23.51 9.62
C VAL A 116 -14.60 -23.08 11.08
N MET A 117 -15.05 -23.99 11.93
CA MET A 117 -14.85 -23.86 13.38
C MET A 117 -13.35 -23.98 13.65
N ALA A 118 -12.64 -22.85 13.54
CA ALA A 118 -11.24 -22.75 13.94
C ALA A 118 -11.16 -22.80 15.48
N MET A 119 -11.30 -24.00 16.03
CA MET A 119 -10.72 -24.35 17.33
C MET A 119 -9.21 -24.53 17.09
N GLN A 120 -8.45 -23.44 17.09
CA GLN A 120 -6.99 -23.50 17.22
C GLN A 120 -6.65 -23.11 18.66
N GLU A 121 -6.45 -24.11 19.52
CA GLU A 121 -5.88 -23.92 20.85
C GLU A 121 -4.46 -23.35 20.76
N HIS A 122 -4.16 -22.36 21.60
CA HIS A 122 -2.87 -22.13 22.26
C HIS A 122 -3.16 -21.68 23.69
#